data_AF-C3XTY0-F1
#
_entry.id   AF-C3XTY0-F1
#
_cell.length_a   1.000
_cell.length_b   1.000
_cell.length_c   1.000
_cell.angle_alpha   90.00
_cell.angle_beta   90.00
_cell.angle_gamma   90.00
#
_symmetry.space_group_name_H-M   'P 1'
#
loop_
_entity.id
_entity.type
_entity.pdbx_description
1 polymer ?
#
loop_
_entity_poly.entity_id
_entity_poly.type
_entity_poly.pdbx_seq_one_letter_code
_entity_poly.pdbx_strand_id
1 'polypeptide(L)' 'PIKHYRTCAVVGNGGILLHSGCGAEIDAHEFVIRFNQPPVHGHERDVGSRTNFTIVNGKRLKEISRTLRSV' A
#
# COMPACT_ATOMS: atom_id res chain seq x y z
N PRO A 1 20.29 -15.41 -3.42
CA PRO A 1 19.55 -16.19 -2.39
C PRO A 1 18.10 -15.72 -2.29
N ILE A 2 17.14 -16.65 -2.16
CA ILE A 2 15.73 -16.33 -1.98
C ILE A 2 15.53 -15.84 -0.54
N LYS A 3 14.94 -14.65 -0.36
CA LYS A 3 14.68 -14.07 0.95
C LYS A 3 13.28 -14.50 1.44
N HIS A 4 13.21 -15.01 2.66
CA HIS A 4 11.97 -15.38 3.33
C HIS A 4 11.63 -14.35 4.40
N TYR A 5 10.34 -14.00 4.53
CA TYR A 5 9.80 -13.12 5.57
C TYR A 5 8.89 -13.94 6.47
N ARG A 6 8.92 -13.70 7.79
CA ARG A 6 8.11 -14.45 8.76
C ARG A 6 6.66 -13.98 8.77
N THR A 7 6.42 -12.70 8.53
CA THR A 7 5.08 -12.11 8.51
C THR A 7 4.92 -11.18 7.31
N CYS A 8 3.78 -11.29 6.63
CA CYS A 8 3.44 -10.48 5.48
C CYS A 8 2.04 -9.89 5.65
N ALA A 9 1.88 -8.59 5.37
CA ALA A 9 0.56 -7.96 5.23
C ALA A 9 0.24 -7.78 3.75
N VAL A 10 -0.93 -8.25 3.32
CA VAL A 10 -1.47 -8.03 1.97
C VAL A 10 -2.67 -7.11 2.11
N VAL A 11 -2.51 -5.85 1.69
CA VAL A 11 -3.47 -4.78 1.99
C VAL A 11 -4.18 -4.37 0.71
N GLY A 12 -5.48 -4.70 0.62
CA GLY A 12 -6.36 -4.23 -0.45
C GLY A 12 -6.78 -2.77 -0.27
N ASN A 13 -7.61 -2.26 -1.18
CA ASN A 13 -8.07 -0.87 -1.19
C ASN A 13 -9.56 -0.71 -0.82
N GLY A 14 -10.13 -1.69 -0.10
CA GLY A 14 -11.54 -1.67 0.27
C GLY A 14 -11.83 -0.57 1.30
N GLY A 15 -12.96 0.12 1.15
CA GLY A 15 -13.38 1.19 2.08
C GLY A 15 -13.59 0.73 3.53
N ILE A 16 -13.70 -0.58 3.78
CA ILE A 16 -13.76 -1.18 5.12
C ILE A 16 -12.54 -0.83 5.98
N LEU A 17 -11.41 -0.46 5.37
CA LEU A 17 -10.23 -0.04 6.12
C LEU A 17 -10.39 1.34 6.78
N LEU A 18 -11.28 2.19 6.29
CA LEU A 18 -11.49 3.52 6.87
C LEU A 18 -11.98 3.40 8.32
N HIS A 19 -11.34 4.16 9.22
CA HIS A 19 -11.54 4.15 10.67
C HIS A 19 -11.18 2.85 11.38
N SER A 20 -10.63 1.85 10.68
CA SER A 20 -10.29 0.54 11.27
C SER A 20 -9.21 0.62 12.35
N GLY A 21 -8.32 1.61 12.29
CA GLY A 21 -7.16 1.68 13.19
C GLY A 21 -6.10 0.58 12.96
N CYS A 22 -6.20 -0.19 11.86
CA CYS A 22 -5.30 -1.31 11.57
C CYS A 22 -3.87 -0.89 11.19
N GLY A 23 -3.57 0.40 11.06
CA GLY A 23 -2.31 0.86 10.46
C GLY A 23 -1.06 0.40 11.20
N ALA A 24 -1.08 0.41 12.53
CA ALA A 24 0.03 -0.07 13.35
C ALA A 24 0.25 -1.59 13.23
N GLU A 25 -0.83 -2.37 13.13
CA GLU A 25 -0.77 -3.82 12.93
C GLU A 25 -0.20 -4.16 11.55
N ILE A 26 -0.65 -3.46 10.51
CA ILE A 26 -0.12 -3.60 9.14
C ILE A 26 1.39 -3.30 9.13
N ASP A 27 1.80 -2.17 9.71
CA ASP A 27 3.21 -1.75 9.72
C ASP A 27 4.11 -2.63 10.60
N ALA A 28 3.54 -3.47 11.48
CA ALA A 28 4.30 -4.44 12.27
C ALA A 28 4.82 -5.63 11.44
N HIS A 29 4.27 -5.88 10.25
CA HIS A 29 4.69 -6.99 9.39
C HIS A 29 6.04 -6.72 8.72
N GLU A 30 6.86 -7.76 8.54
CA GLU A 30 8.20 -7.65 7.94
C GLU A 30 8.14 -7.25 6.45
N PHE A 31 7.04 -7.60 5.76
CA PHE A 31 6.82 -7.26 4.36
C PHE A 31 5.37 -6.84 4.09
N VAL A 32 5.17 -5.66 3.50
CA VAL A 32 3.83 -5.13 3.17
C VAL A 32 3.64 -5.01 1.67
N ILE A 33 2.60 -5.69 1.17
CA ILE A 33 2.18 -5.73 -0.24
C ILE A 33 0.92 -4.88 -0.41
N ARG A 34 0.94 -3.95 -1.36
CA ARG A 34 -0.19 -3.07 -1.72
C ARG A 34 -0.54 -3.16 -3.20
N PHE A 35 -1.61 -2.48 -3.61
CA PHE A 35 -2.13 -2.53 -4.98
C PHE A 35 -2.47 -1.14 -5.50
N ASN A 36 -2.00 -0.80 -6.69
CA ASN A 36 -2.35 0.38 -7.48
C ASN A 36 -2.02 1.73 -6.84
N GLN A 37 -1.12 1.76 -5.84
CA GLN A 37 -0.73 2.98 -5.12
C GLN A 37 -1.95 3.85 -4.73
N PRO A 38 -2.76 3.39 -3.76
CA PRO A 38 -3.83 4.22 -3.22
C PRO A 38 -3.20 5.39 -2.43
N PRO A 39 -3.94 6.48 -2.22
CA PRO A 39 -3.54 7.50 -1.26
C PRO A 39 -3.37 6.87 0.13
N VAL A 40 -2.16 6.97 0.68
CA VAL A 40 -1.86 6.56 2.06
C VAL A 40 -1.79 7.77 2.97
N HIS A 41 -1.36 8.92 2.44
CA HIS A 41 -1.27 10.16 3.20
C HIS A 41 -2.63 10.61 3.72
N GLY A 42 -2.73 10.87 5.02
CA GLY A 42 -3.98 11.19 5.71
C GLY A 42 -4.77 9.97 6.18
N HIS A 43 -4.31 8.74 5.86
CA HIS A 43 -4.96 7.48 6.23
C HIS A 43 -4.02 6.54 6.99
N GLU A 44 -2.83 7.00 7.41
CA GLU A 44 -1.79 6.16 8.01
C GLU A 44 -2.27 5.42 9.26
N ARG A 45 -3.16 6.03 10.05
CA ARG A 45 -3.79 5.39 11.22
C ARG A 45 -4.50 4.08 10.86
N ASP A 46 -5.11 4.03 9.69
CA ASP A 46 -5.99 2.96 9.27
C ASP A 46 -5.27 1.95 8.36
N VAL A 47 -4.41 2.45 7.47
CA VAL A 47 -3.77 1.60 6.45
C VAL A 47 -2.27 1.44 6.62
N GLY A 48 -1.65 2.13 7.58
CA GLY A 48 -0.21 2.12 7.80
C GLY A 48 0.56 2.90 6.74
N SER A 49 1.86 3.05 6.94
CA SER A 49 2.78 3.81 6.08
C SER A 49 3.78 2.91 5.33
N ARG A 50 4.03 1.70 5.84
CA ARG A 50 5.00 0.77 5.26
C ARG A 50 4.49 0.22 3.93
N THR A 51 5.37 0.21 2.93
CA THR A 51 5.16 -0.46 1.65
C THR A 51 6.49 -1.03 1.18
N ASN A 52 6.57 -2.35 1.01
CA ASN A 52 7.76 -3.01 0.46
C ASN A 52 7.55 -3.35 -1.02
N PHE A 53 6.32 -3.64 -1.40
CA PHE A 53 5.96 -3.98 -2.77
C PHE A 53 4.57 -3.47 -3.12
N THR A 54 4.38 -3.01 -4.36
CA THR A 54 3.05 -2.65 -4.86
C THR A 54 2.87 -3.17 -6.27
N ILE A 55 1.73 -3.81 -6.52
CA ILE A 55 1.34 -4.24 -7.86
C ILE A 55 0.57 -3.10 -8.51
N VAL A 56 0.94 -2.67 -9.71
CA VAL A 56 0.26 -1.58 -10.42
C VAL A 56 -0.20 -2.08 -11.78
N ASN A 57 -1.51 -1.98 -12.05
CA ASN A 57 -2.03 -2.33 -13.37
C ASN A 57 -1.70 -1.23 -14.42
N GLY A 58 -1.79 -1.60 -15.70
CA GLY A 58 -1.41 -0.70 -16.79
C GLY A 58 -2.25 0.59 -16.89
N LYS A 59 -3.54 0.55 -16.52
CA LYS A 59 -4.40 1.75 -16.50
C LYS A 59 -3.91 2.73 -15.44
N ARG A 60 -3.69 2.25 -14.22
CA ARG A 60 -3.22 3.04 -13.09
C ARG A 60 -1.82 3.62 -13.34
N LEU A 61 -0.93 2.84 -13.93
CA LEU A 61 0.40 3.30 -14.30
C LEU A 61 0.33 4.50 -15.28
N LYS A 62 -0.55 4.43 -16.28
CA LYS A 62 -0.78 5.55 -17.22
C LYS A 62 -1.32 6.79 -16.52
N GLU A 63 -2.22 6.64 -15.55
CA GLU A 63 -2.74 7.74 -14.73
C GLU A 63 -1.63 8.42 -13.93
N ILE A 64 -0.89 7.65 -13.13
CA ILE A 64 0.23 8.17 -12.32
C ILE A 64 1.27 8.86 -13.22
N SER A 65 1.61 8.25 -14.35
CA SER A 65 2.56 8.81 -15.31
C SER A 65 2.10 10.14 -15.91
N ARG A 66 0.79 10.38 -16.08
CA ARG A 66 0.28 11.70 -16.52
C ARG A 66 0.42 12.73 -15.40
N THR A 67 0.07 12.38 -14.18
CA THR A 67 0.20 13.27 -13.01
C THR A 67 1.66 13.70 -12.79
N LEU A 68 2.61 12.80 -12.95
CA LEU A 68 4.04 13.13 -12.82
C LEU A 68 4.59 14.02 -13.94
N ARG A 69 3.93 14.06 -15.11
CA ARG A 69 4.30 14.98 -16.20
C ARG A 69 3.72 16.38 -16.04
N SER A 70 2.75 16.56 -15.15
CA SER A 70 2.09 17.84 -14.88
C SER A 70 2.70 18.61 -13.70
N VAL A 71 3.74 18.04 -13.06
CA VAL A 71 4.60 18.68 -12.05
C VAL A 71 5.96 18.94 -12.65
#